data_AF-A0A969JQJ2-F1
#
_entry.id   AF-A0A969JQJ2-F1
#
_cell.length_a   1.000
_cell.length_b   1.000
_cell.length_c   1.000
_cell.angle_alpha   90.00
_cell.angle_beta   90.00
_cell.angle_gamma   90.00
#
_symmetry.space_group_name_H-M   'P 1'
#
loop_
_entity.id
_entity.type
_entity.pdbx_description
1 polymer ?
#
loop_
_entity_poly.entity_id
_entity_poly.type
_entity_poly.pdbx_seq_one_letter_code
_entity_poly.pdbx_strand_id
1 'polypeptide(L)'
;MNPAELYLRVREKEGRFLSDNLVLQLPNLPAKHPLAKEWRSRSISVSRLVRHLSGYPRPSNILEVGCGNGWLSNQLAHIPGAQVFGLDRKVLNWLRRIDCSN
;
A
#
# COMPACT_ATOMS: atom_id res chain seq x y z
N MET A 1 20.69 18.23 -7.95
CA MET A 1 19.76 17.53 -7.03
C MET A 1 19.16 16.37 -7.77
N ASN A 2 19.22 15.15 -7.23
CA ASN A 2 18.66 13.97 -7.88
C ASN A 2 17.12 14.05 -7.85
N PRO A 3 16.38 13.77 -8.95
CA PRO A 3 14.91 13.72 -8.94
C PRO A 3 14.32 12.87 -7.80
N ALA A 4 15.03 11.81 -7.42
CA ALA A 4 14.73 10.97 -6.26
C ALA A 4 14.62 11.78 -4.95
N GLU A 5 15.61 12.63 -4.69
CA GLU A 5 15.73 13.40 -3.45
C GLU A 5 14.68 14.50 -3.41
N LEU A 6 14.43 15.15 -4.56
CA LEU A 6 13.38 16.16 -4.68
C LEU A 6 12.00 15.58 -4.36
N TYR A 7 11.70 14.38 -4.89
CA TYR A 7 10.46 13.66 -4.56
C TYR A 7 10.28 13.47 -3.05
N LEU A 8 11.34 13.08 -2.33
CA LEU A 8 11.25 12.86 -0.88
C LEU A 8 10.99 14.14 -0.10
N ARG A 9 11.66 15.23 -0.46
CA ARG A 9 11.44 16.54 0.17
C ARG A 9 10.01 17.02 -0.02
N VAL A 10 9.41 16.76 -1.19
CA VAL A 10 8.00 17.07 -1.44
C VAL A 10 7.08 16.20 -0.57
N ARG A 11 7.31 14.87 -0.53
CA ARG A 11 6.51 13.95 0.28
C ARG A 11 6.57 14.25 1.78
N GLU A 12 7.73 14.69 2.27
CA GLU A 12 7.91 15.14 3.65
C GLU A 12 7.06 16.39 3.94
N LYS A 13 7.11 17.41 3.07
CA LYS A 13 6.26 18.62 3.19
C LYS A 13 4.77 18.33 3.09
N GLU A 14 4.38 17.30 2.35
CA GLU A 14 2.99 16.81 2.26
C GLU A 14 2.56 16.00 3.50
N GLY A 15 3.44 15.78 4.49
CA GLY A 15 3.14 14.97 5.67
C GLY A 15 2.99 13.48 5.38
N ARG A 16 3.55 13.00 4.26
CA ARG A 16 3.44 11.60 3.80
C ARG A 16 4.57 10.70 4.30
N PHE A 17 5.49 11.23 5.09
CA PHE A 17 6.50 10.45 5.79
C PHE A 17 5.94 10.01 7.15
N LEU A 18 5.27 8.86 7.16
CA LEU A 18 4.66 8.30 8.37
C LEU A 18 5.73 7.59 9.22
N SER A 19 5.63 7.73 10.54
CA SER A 19 6.40 6.89 11.46
C SER A 19 5.88 5.45 11.45
N ASP A 20 6.70 4.49 11.86
CA ASP A 20 6.31 3.07 11.92
C ASP A 20 5.03 2.87 12.74
N ASN A 21 4.89 3.57 13.87
CA ASN A 21 3.68 3.54 14.69
C ASN A 21 2.43 4.00 13.95
N LEU A 22 2.55 4.99 13.04
CA LEU A 22 1.44 5.45 12.21
C LEU A 22 1.19 4.49 11.04
N VAL A 23 2.24 3.88 10.47
CA VAL A 23 2.12 2.86 9.42
C VAL A 23 1.32 1.66 9.92
N LEU A 24 1.57 1.20 11.16
CA LEU A 24 0.82 0.10 11.79
C LEU A 24 -0.66 0.40 11.97
N GLN A 25 -1.05 1.67 12.04
CA GLN A 25 -2.44 2.09 12.22
C GLN A 25 -3.20 2.21 10.90
N LEU A 26 -2.53 2.11 9.74
CA LEU A 26 -3.18 2.29 8.45
C LEU A 26 -4.27 1.23 8.20
N PRO A 27 -5.43 1.62 7.64
CA PRO A 27 -5.80 2.95 7.15
C PRO A 27 -6.40 3.89 8.22
N ASN A 28 -6.48 3.47 9.47
CA ASN A 28 -7.17 4.15 10.57
C ASN A 28 -6.25 5.13 11.32
N LEU A 29 -5.78 6.15 10.62
CA LEU A 29 -4.98 7.21 11.28
C LEU A 29 -5.80 8.00 12.32
N PRO A 30 -5.13 8.62 13.32
CA PRO A 30 -5.78 9.49 14.29
C PRO A 30 -6.64 10.55 13.60
N ALA A 31 -7.84 10.84 14.12
CA ALA A 31 -8.79 11.75 13.47
C ALA A 31 -8.25 13.16 13.22
N LYS A 32 -7.31 13.62 14.06
CA LYS A 32 -6.62 14.91 13.92
C LYS A 32 -5.45 14.89 12.92
N HIS A 33 -5.06 13.72 12.42
CA HIS A 33 -3.96 13.59 11.47
C HIS A 33 -4.36 14.22 10.11
N PRO A 34 -3.50 15.06 9.49
CA PRO A 34 -3.84 15.76 8.24
C PRO A 34 -4.32 14.83 7.11
N LEU A 35 -3.75 13.63 7.04
CA LEU A 35 -4.07 12.62 6.02
C LEU A 35 -5.20 11.65 6.40
N ALA A 36 -5.86 11.81 7.56
CA ALA A 36 -6.86 10.83 8.02
C ALA A 36 -8.02 10.65 7.03
N LYS A 37 -8.50 11.76 6.43
CA LYS A 37 -9.55 11.70 5.41
C LYS A 37 -9.10 10.98 4.14
N GLU A 38 -7.87 11.24 3.69
CA GLU A 38 -7.30 10.57 2.52
C GLU A 38 -7.19 9.06 2.75
N TRP A 39 -6.68 8.64 3.91
CA TRP A 39 -6.54 7.22 4.23
C TRP A 39 -7.88 6.50 4.43
N ARG A 40 -8.89 7.18 4.97
CA ARG A 40 -10.26 6.66 4.95
C ARG A 40 -10.77 6.45 3.52
N SER A 41 -10.54 7.40 2.61
CA SER A 41 -10.88 7.21 1.20
C SER A 41 -10.12 6.04 0.56
N ARG A 42 -8.83 5.87 0.88
CA ARG A 42 -8.03 4.71 0.45
C ARG A 42 -8.61 3.39 0.95
N SER A 43 -9.12 3.34 2.19
CA SER A 43 -9.81 2.17 2.73
C SER A 43 -11.06 1.82 1.92
N ILE A 44 -11.85 2.82 1.52
CA ILE A 44 -13.06 2.59 0.72
C ILE A 44 -12.67 2.08 -0.68
N SER A 45 -11.67 2.70 -1.30
CA SER A 45 -11.15 2.29 -2.60
C SER A 45 -10.60 0.87 -2.59
N VAL A 46 -9.82 0.49 -1.56
CA VAL A 46 -9.27 -0.87 -1.48
C VAL A 46 -10.37 -1.91 -1.28
N SER A 47 -11.40 -1.63 -0.48
CA SER A 47 -12.53 -2.56 -0.35
C SER A 47 -13.26 -2.80 -1.67
N ARG A 48 -13.41 -1.76 -2.51
CA ARG A 48 -13.99 -1.89 -3.85
C ARG A 48 -13.08 -2.69 -4.79
N LEU A 49 -11.78 -2.41 -4.77
CA LEU A 49 -10.79 -3.12 -5.58
C LEU A 49 -10.72 -4.60 -5.21
N VAL A 50 -10.61 -4.93 -3.93
CA VAL A 50 -10.60 -6.31 -3.43
C VAL A 50 -11.86 -7.05 -3.84
N ARG A 51 -13.03 -6.43 -3.70
CA ARG A 51 -14.30 -7.04 -4.14
C ARG A 51 -14.30 -7.32 -5.64
N HIS A 52 -13.84 -6.36 -6.45
CA HIS A 52 -13.78 -6.52 -7.89
C HIS A 52 -12.83 -7.66 -8.28
N LEU A 53 -11.63 -7.69 -7.71
CA LEU A 53 -10.62 -8.71 -7.99
C LEU A 53 -11.01 -10.11 -7.45
N SER A 54 -11.75 -10.18 -6.36
CA SER A 54 -12.27 -11.45 -5.81
C SER A 54 -13.37 -12.07 -6.67
N GLY A 55 -13.98 -11.30 -7.58
CA GLY A 55 -14.98 -11.79 -8.53
C GLY A 55 -14.39 -12.60 -9.70
N TYR A 56 -13.06 -12.62 -9.85
CA TYR A 56 -12.42 -13.36 -10.93
C TYR A 56 -12.26 -14.85 -10.56
N PRO A 57 -12.54 -15.78 -11.49
CA PRO A 57 -12.62 -17.21 -11.19
C PRO A 57 -11.26 -17.91 -10.99
N ARG A 58 -10.14 -17.19 -11.04
CA ARG A 58 -8.79 -17.77 -10.92
C ARG A 58 -7.93 -16.98 -9.94
N PRO A 59 -6.97 -17.65 -9.26
CA PRO A 59 -5.96 -16.96 -8.47
C PRO A 59 -5.26 -15.89 -9.31
N SER A 60 -5.23 -14.66 -8.78
CA SER A 60 -4.72 -13.50 -9.52
C SER A 60 -3.25 -13.26 -9.17
N ASN A 61 -2.39 -13.23 -10.19
CA ASN A 61 -1.04 -12.69 -10.06
C ASN A 61 -1.12 -11.17 -10.19
N ILE A 62 -0.80 -10.45 -9.13
CA ILE A 62 -0.98 -9.00 -9.02
C ILE A 62 0.39 -8.34 -8.84
N LEU A 63 0.71 -7.36 -9.70
CA LEU A 63 1.88 -6.49 -9.56
C LEU A 63 1.44 -5.09 -9.15
N GLU A 64 1.87 -4.63 -7.98
CA GLU A 64 1.70 -3.26 -7.51
C GLU A 64 2.98 -2.45 -7.81
N VAL A 65 2.90 -1.51 -8.76
CA VAL A 65 4.00 -0.59 -9.09
C VAL A 65 3.88 0.68 -8.26
N GLY A 66 4.97 1.08 -7.61
CA GLY A 66 4.99 2.18 -6.63
C GLY A 66 4.36 1.77 -5.30
N CYS A 67 4.64 0.55 -4.82
CA CYS A 67 3.96 -0.03 -3.66
C CYS A 67 4.27 0.68 -2.33
N GLY A 68 5.27 1.58 -2.30
CA GLY A 68 5.63 2.35 -1.12
C GLY A 68 5.95 1.46 0.09
N ASN A 69 5.10 1.53 1.13
CA ASN A 69 5.25 0.74 2.36
C ASN A 69 4.57 -0.64 2.30
N GLY A 70 3.99 -1.01 1.14
CA GLY A 70 3.33 -2.30 0.93
C GLY A 70 1.93 -2.42 1.54
N TRP A 71 1.32 -1.34 2.04
CA TRP A 71 -0.01 -1.40 2.65
C TRP A 71 -1.07 -1.96 1.70
N LEU A 72 -1.13 -1.49 0.44
CA LEU A 72 -2.10 -2.01 -0.53
C LEU A 72 -1.76 -3.46 -0.92
N SER A 73 -0.50 -3.78 -1.17
CA SER A 73 -0.03 -5.16 -1.41
C SER A 73 -0.50 -6.12 -0.32
N ASN A 74 -0.40 -5.72 0.95
CA ASN A 74 -0.90 -6.51 2.08
C ASN A 74 -2.41 -6.75 1.99
N GLN A 75 -3.20 -5.71 1.68
CA GLN A 75 -4.65 -5.87 1.52
C GLN A 75 -5.01 -6.81 0.36
N LEU A 76 -4.27 -6.74 -0.76
CA LEU A 76 -4.50 -7.59 -1.92
C LEU A 76 -4.11 -9.05 -1.67
N ALA A 77 -3.12 -9.30 -0.82
CA ALA A 77 -2.68 -10.65 -0.47
C ALA A 77 -3.74 -11.44 0.31
N HIS A 78 -4.74 -10.77 0.89
CA HIS A 78 -5.89 -11.43 1.55
C HIS A 78 -6.91 -12.01 0.57
N ILE A 79 -6.78 -11.74 -0.74
CA ILE A 79 -7.62 -12.38 -1.76
C ILE A 79 -7.18 -13.85 -1.88
N PRO A 80 -8.07 -14.83 -1.67
CA PRO A 80 -7.69 -16.24 -1.70
C PRO A 80 -7.00 -16.64 -3.01
N GLY A 81 -5.82 -17.23 -2.88
CA GLY A 81 -4.99 -17.68 -4.00
C GLY A 81 -4.28 -16.57 -4.78
N ALA A 82 -4.44 -15.29 -4.42
CA ALA A 82 -3.70 -14.22 -5.08
C ALA A 82 -2.21 -14.30 -4.75
N GLN A 83 -1.36 -14.07 -5.75
CA GLN A 83 0.07 -13.84 -5.57
C GLN A 83 0.37 -12.38 -5.83
N VAL A 84 0.85 -11.67 -4.81
CA VAL A 84 1.06 -10.22 -4.88
C VAL A 84 2.55 -9.88 -4.86
N PHE A 85 2.97 -9.10 -5.83
CA PHE A 85 4.32 -8.57 -5.96
C PHE A 85 4.28 -7.04 -5.86
N GLY A 86 4.98 -6.48 -4.88
CA GLY A 86 5.18 -5.04 -4.74
C GLY A 86 6.51 -4.61 -5.33
N LEU A 87 6.50 -3.57 -6.17
CA LEU A 87 7.70 -2.94 -6.71
C LEU A 87 7.70 -1.46 -6.35
N ASP A 88 8.75 -0.97 -5.70
CA ASP A 88 8.95 0.46 -5.47
C ASP A 88 10.43 0.83 -5.58
N ARG A 89 10.72 2.06 -6.03
CA ARG A 89 12.10 2.55 -6.19
C ARG A 89 12.91 2.53 -4.89
N LYS A 90 12.27 2.72 -3.73
CA LYS A 90 12.96 2.58 -2.43
C LYS A 90 13.11 1.14 -1.96
N VAL A 91 12.27 0.25 -2.48
CA VAL A 91 12.26 -1.19 -2.18
C VAL A 91 13.15 -1.91 -3.19
N LEU A 92 14.41 -1.48 -3.31
CA LEU A 92 15.42 -2.24 -4.07
C LEU A 92 16.00 -3.42 -3.27
N ASN A 93 15.55 -3.65 -2.02
CA ASN A 93 16.03 -4.75 -1.17
C ASN A 93 14.93 -5.71 -0.66
N TRP A 94 13.69 -5.62 -1.14
CA TRP A 94 12.63 -6.52 -0.67
C TRP A 94 11.66 -6.89 -1.78
N LEU A 95 12.06 -7.83 -2.65
CA LEU A 95 11.10 -8.73 -3.30
C LEU A 95 10.47 -9.60 -2.20
N ARG A 96 9.47 -9.09 -1.48
CA ARG A 96 8.68 -9.89 -0.55
C ARG A 96 7.49 -10.47 -1.31
N ARG A 97 7.50 -11.78 -1.51
CA ARG A 97 6.26 -12.55 -1.70
C ARG A 97 5.47 -12.39 -0.41
N ILE A 98 4.36 -11.66 -0.46
CA ILE A 98 3.38 -11.66 0.64
C ILE A 98 2.48 -12.86 0.37
N ASP A 99 2.82 -13.99 0.98
CA ASP A 99 1.98 -15.18 0.95
C ASP A 99 1.14 -15.19 2.23
N CYS A 100 -0.13 -14.82 2.09
CA CYS A 100 -1.12 -15.01 3.15
C CYS A 100 -1.81 -16.35 2.91
N SER A 101 -1.06 -17.45 3.03
CA SER A 101 -1.65 -18.78 3.14
C SER A 101 -2.14 -18.95 4.58
N ASN A 102 -3.47 -18.97 4.77
CA ASN A 102 -4.09 -19.56 5.96
C ASN A 102 -3.94 -21.08 5.90
#